data_AF-A0A7C2WLH4-F1
#
_entry.id   AF-A0A7C2WLH4-F1
#
_cell.length_a   1.000
_cell.length_b   1.000
_cell.length_c   1.000
_cell.angle_alpha   90.00
_cell.angle_beta   90.00
_cell.angle_gamma   90.00
#
_symmetry.space_group_name_H-M   'P 1'
#
loop_
_entity.id
_entity.type
_entity.pdbx_description
1 polymer ?
#
loop_
_entity_poly.entity_id
_entity_poly.type
_entity_poly.pdbx_seq_one_letter_code
_entity_poly.pdbx_strand_id
1 'polypeptide(L)'
;MDTYTLQYKAKISKKQAISKISAHAMFGNHGNSFRPSSIQEVQKYFLQKGVNTDELAERFRNPHNFVPDFENLIRSTWHTSGGVGVSLVDSDGEVIHEMKEPGLFIWSSYEAHFEAACAARDRAVSEDSYPAFQECLSQGFASIEAFFNTRAKSWNKQNPEYKLVDSGTQKVSLEDKIDEWVPKISGGGKIDKTGQVWNDFKTLKKVRDDNAIHPKLPGHGISYKDFANQINAFRLGIAQLLGNIHRLLGIAVPGVIINVIYMPDVEVIRLSDNGHSK
;
A
#
# COMPACT_ATOMS: atom_id res chain seq x y z
N MET A 1 20.80 2.01 31.85
CA MET A 1 19.69 2.83 31.31
C MET A 1 18.81 1.90 30.52
N ASP A 2 17.50 1.96 30.66
CA ASP A 2 16.63 1.13 29.83
C ASP A 2 16.72 1.57 28.36
N THR A 3 17.00 0.63 27.46
CA THR A 3 16.95 0.86 26.01
C THR A 3 15.64 0.35 25.47
N TYR A 4 15.04 1.09 24.54
CA TYR A 4 13.79 0.74 23.88
C TYR A 4 14.01 0.73 22.37
N THR A 5 13.30 -0.15 21.66
CA THR A 5 13.34 -0.25 20.20
C THR A 5 11.97 -0.65 19.65
N LEU A 6 11.73 -0.39 18.37
CA LEU A 6 10.54 -0.80 17.65
C LEU A 6 10.68 -2.21 17.07
N GLN A 7 9.62 -3.01 17.12
CA GLN A 7 9.58 -4.30 16.45
C GLN A 7 8.18 -4.63 15.94
N TYR A 8 8.08 -5.31 14.81
CA TYR A 8 6.82 -5.93 14.38
C TYR A 8 6.44 -7.10 15.28
N LYS A 9 5.16 -7.22 15.62
CA LYS A 9 4.63 -8.47 16.18
C LYS A 9 4.91 -9.62 15.22
N ALA A 10 5.35 -10.75 15.76
CA ALA A 10 5.79 -11.89 14.96
C ALA A 10 4.69 -12.52 14.08
N LYS A 11 3.42 -12.42 14.49
CA LYS A 11 2.28 -13.04 13.82
C LYS A 11 1.05 -12.15 13.83
N ILE A 12 0.26 -12.20 12.76
CA ILE A 12 -1.12 -11.72 12.77
C ILE A 12 -2.07 -12.76 13.34
N SER A 13 -3.29 -12.34 13.68
CA SER A 13 -4.32 -13.28 14.12
C SER A 13 -4.76 -14.22 12.98
N LYS A 14 -5.25 -15.41 13.31
CA LYS A 14 -5.80 -16.35 12.32
C LYS A 14 -6.95 -15.72 11.53
N LYS A 15 -7.79 -14.90 12.17
CA LYS A 15 -8.85 -14.14 11.51
C LYS A 15 -8.30 -13.18 10.45
N GLN A 16 -7.26 -12.41 10.80
CA GLN A 16 -6.60 -11.52 9.83
C GLN A 16 -5.95 -12.31 8.68
N ALA A 17 -5.34 -13.47 8.95
CA ALA A 17 -4.78 -14.32 7.91
C ALA A 17 -5.85 -14.80 6.92
N ILE A 18 -7.02 -15.25 7.41
CA ILE A 18 -8.17 -15.63 6.56
C ILE A 18 -8.65 -14.43 5.72
N SER A 19 -8.75 -13.25 6.34
CA SER A 19 -9.13 -12.02 5.64
C SER A 19 -8.11 -11.62 4.58
N LYS A 20 -6.80 -11.76 4.85
CA LYS A 20 -5.71 -11.51 3.91
C LYS A 20 -5.80 -12.42 2.68
N ILE A 21 -5.94 -13.73 2.90
CA ILE A 21 -6.08 -14.72 1.83
C ILE A 21 -7.30 -14.39 0.95
N SER A 22 -8.42 -14.07 1.60
CA SER A 22 -9.66 -13.73 0.89
C SER A 22 -9.52 -12.42 0.11
N ALA A 23 -8.86 -11.40 0.67
CA ALA A 23 -8.63 -10.14 -0.01
C ALA A 23 -7.77 -10.30 -1.27
N HIS A 24 -6.70 -11.11 -1.20
CA HIS A 24 -5.89 -11.45 -2.38
C HIS A 24 -6.74 -12.13 -3.46
N ALA A 25 -7.54 -13.13 -3.09
CA ALA A 25 -8.35 -13.87 -4.06
C ALA A 25 -9.47 -13.02 -4.69
N MET A 26 -10.12 -12.16 -3.90
CA MET A 26 -11.29 -11.40 -4.36
C MET A 26 -10.90 -10.11 -5.08
N PHE A 27 -9.83 -9.45 -4.63
CA PHE A 27 -9.50 -8.10 -5.07
C PHE A 27 -8.09 -7.99 -5.66
N GLY A 28 -7.23 -8.99 -5.53
CA GLY A 28 -5.83 -8.92 -5.96
C GLY A 28 -5.64 -8.80 -7.47
N ASN A 29 -4.55 -8.17 -7.88
CA ASN A 29 -4.11 -8.05 -9.29
C ASN A 29 -3.41 -9.33 -9.82
N HIS A 30 -3.97 -10.51 -9.54
CA HIS A 30 -3.40 -11.79 -9.93
C HIS A 30 -3.94 -12.31 -11.28
N GLY A 31 -3.20 -13.22 -11.92
CA GLY A 31 -3.54 -13.77 -13.25
C GLY A 31 -4.57 -14.91 -13.25
N ASN A 32 -5.04 -15.37 -12.09
CA ASN A 32 -6.05 -16.45 -12.02
C ASN A 32 -7.36 -16.01 -12.69
N SER A 33 -8.07 -16.88 -13.41
CA SER A 33 -9.38 -16.54 -13.98
C SER A 33 -10.50 -16.57 -12.94
N PHE A 34 -10.33 -17.32 -11.86
CA PHE A 34 -11.30 -17.41 -10.78
C PHE A 34 -11.24 -16.13 -9.91
N ARG A 35 -12.38 -15.44 -9.82
CA ARG A 35 -12.60 -14.24 -9.00
C ARG A 35 -13.74 -14.50 -8.03
N PRO A 36 -13.47 -15.06 -6.84
CA PRO A 36 -14.49 -15.27 -5.82
C PRO A 36 -15.07 -13.94 -5.36
N SER A 37 -16.35 -13.96 -5.03
CA SER A 37 -17.12 -12.84 -4.48
C SER A 37 -17.28 -12.93 -2.96
N SER A 38 -16.91 -14.05 -2.36
CA SER A 38 -17.06 -14.31 -0.92
C SER A 38 -15.95 -15.17 -0.33
N ILE A 39 -15.77 -15.08 1.00
CA ILE A 39 -14.82 -15.92 1.75
C ILE A 39 -15.15 -17.41 1.58
N GLN A 40 -16.43 -17.76 1.52
CA GLN A 40 -16.90 -19.14 1.35
C GLN A 40 -16.45 -19.72 0.01
N GLU A 41 -16.47 -18.92 -1.06
CA GLU A 41 -15.97 -19.33 -2.38
C GLU A 41 -14.45 -19.52 -2.39
N VAL A 42 -13.71 -18.66 -1.69
CA VAL A 42 -12.26 -18.82 -1.49
C VAL A 42 -11.95 -20.13 -0.75
N GLN A 43 -12.70 -20.42 0.32
CA GLN A 43 -12.54 -21.66 1.08
C GLN A 43 -12.85 -22.90 0.24
N LYS A 44 -13.94 -22.85 -0.54
CA LYS A 44 -14.33 -23.93 -1.46
C LYS A 44 -13.25 -24.18 -2.51
N TYR A 45 -12.65 -23.13 -3.07
CA TYR A 45 -11.56 -23.23 -4.03
C TYR A 45 -10.36 -23.99 -3.46
N PHE A 46 -9.91 -23.64 -2.25
CA PHE A 46 -8.78 -24.33 -1.61
C PHE A 46 -9.13 -25.77 -1.24
N LEU A 47 -10.34 -26.02 -0.75
CA LEU A 47 -10.79 -27.37 -0.43
C LEU A 47 -10.82 -28.27 -1.68
N GLN A 48 -11.27 -27.76 -2.83
CA GLN A 48 -11.26 -28.49 -4.10
C GLN A 48 -9.84 -28.84 -4.58
N LYS A 49 -8.83 -28.06 -4.17
CA LYS A 49 -7.41 -28.34 -4.40
C LYS A 49 -6.77 -29.22 -3.33
N GLY A 50 -7.53 -29.73 -2.37
CA GLY A 50 -7.02 -30.53 -1.25
C GLY A 50 -6.23 -29.70 -0.22
N VAL A 51 -6.41 -28.38 -0.20
CA VAL A 51 -5.73 -27.48 0.74
C VAL A 51 -6.65 -27.20 1.92
N ASN A 52 -6.21 -27.57 3.13
CA ASN A 52 -6.91 -27.24 4.37
C ASN A 52 -6.77 -25.74 4.66
N THR A 53 -7.90 -25.02 4.67
CA THR A 53 -7.92 -23.56 4.88
C THR A 53 -7.45 -23.14 6.27
N ASP A 54 -7.58 -24.00 7.28
CA ASP A 54 -7.11 -23.70 8.64
C ASP A 54 -5.59 -23.78 8.76
N GLU A 55 -4.98 -24.79 8.15
CA GLU A 55 -3.52 -24.92 8.05
C GLU A 55 -2.93 -23.80 7.21
N LEU A 56 -3.60 -23.48 6.10
CA LEU A 56 -3.27 -22.35 5.25
C LEU A 56 -3.29 -21.06 6.09
N ALA A 57 -4.38 -20.79 6.81
CA ALA A 57 -4.50 -19.62 7.66
C ALA A 57 -3.39 -19.54 8.73
N GLU A 58 -3.03 -20.64 9.39
CA GLU A 58 -1.93 -20.65 10.36
C GLU A 58 -0.58 -20.31 9.70
N ARG A 59 -0.30 -20.87 8.52
CA ARG A 59 0.89 -20.50 7.73
C ARG A 59 0.89 -19.01 7.39
N PHE A 60 -0.24 -18.44 7.00
CA PHE A 60 -0.37 -17.02 6.65
C PHE A 60 -0.43 -16.05 7.82
N ARG A 61 -0.34 -16.55 9.06
CA ARG A 61 -0.10 -15.66 10.21
C ARG A 61 1.29 -15.04 10.18
N ASN A 62 2.24 -15.67 9.49
CA ASN A 62 3.49 -15.00 9.14
C ASN A 62 3.23 -14.09 7.92
N PRO A 63 3.37 -12.76 8.05
CA PRO A 63 3.06 -11.81 6.98
C PRO A 63 3.94 -11.97 5.74
N HIS A 64 5.12 -12.59 5.86
CA HIS A 64 6.07 -12.81 4.77
C HIS A 64 5.71 -13.98 3.84
N ASN A 65 4.73 -14.79 4.22
CA ASN A 65 4.26 -15.87 3.36
C ASN A 65 3.37 -15.33 2.22
N PHE A 66 3.58 -15.85 1.01
CA PHE A 66 2.85 -15.50 -0.21
C PHE A 66 1.60 -16.34 -0.42
N VAL A 67 0.46 -15.72 -0.71
CA VAL A 67 -0.81 -16.43 -0.93
C VAL A 67 -0.78 -17.15 -2.27
N PRO A 68 -0.80 -18.50 -2.28
CA PRO A 68 -0.71 -19.26 -3.53
C PRO A 68 -1.88 -18.92 -4.46
N ASP A 69 -1.62 -18.95 -5.77
CA ASP A 69 -2.54 -18.67 -6.88
C ASP A 69 -3.12 -17.24 -6.97
N PHE A 70 -3.11 -16.49 -5.87
CA PHE A 70 -3.83 -15.23 -5.73
C PHE A 70 -2.93 -14.03 -5.45
N GLU A 71 -1.65 -14.23 -5.15
CA GLU A 71 -0.70 -13.13 -4.98
C GLU A 71 0.14 -12.90 -6.22
N ASN A 72 0.08 -11.68 -6.76
CA ASN A 72 0.99 -11.25 -7.80
C ASN A 72 2.32 -10.83 -7.18
N LEU A 73 3.39 -11.54 -7.54
CA LEU A 73 4.75 -11.31 -7.03
C LEU A 73 5.55 -10.32 -7.89
N ILE A 74 4.98 -9.88 -9.01
CA ILE A 74 5.60 -8.90 -9.90
C ILE A 74 5.55 -7.53 -9.24
N ARG A 75 6.72 -6.92 -9.07
CA ARG A 75 6.89 -5.58 -8.49
C ARG A 75 6.83 -4.48 -9.54
N SER A 76 6.63 -3.24 -9.10
CA SER A 76 6.57 -2.02 -9.94
C SER A 76 7.85 -1.74 -10.74
N THR A 77 8.98 -2.28 -10.29
CA THR A 77 10.31 -1.91 -10.76
C THR A 77 11.07 -3.13 -11.26
N TRP A 78 11.62 -3.02 -12.46
CA TRP A 78 12.28 -4.11 -13.18
C TRP A 78 13.69 -3.69 -13.55
N HIS A 79 14.64 -4.60 -13.35
CA HIS A 79 16.00 -4.45 -13.82
C HIS A 79 16.15 -5.23 -15.12
N THR A 80 16.58 -4.54 -16.17
CA THR A 80 16.89 -5.16 -17.45
C THR A 80 18.40 -5.22 -17.62
N SER A 81 18.89 -6.33 -18.15
CA SER A 81 20.29 -6.53 -18.48
C SER A 81 20.40 -7.30 -19.79
N GLY A 82 21.54 -7.19 -20.48
CA GLY A 82 21.85 -8.04 -21.64
C GLY A 82 21.10 -7.72 -22.94
N GLY A 83 20.84 -6.44 -23.24
CA GLY A 83 20.25 -6.04 -24.53
C GLY A 83 18.77 -6.40 -24.73
N VAL A 84 18.07 -6.78 -23.65
CA VAL A 84 16.64 -7.05 -23.66
C VAL A 84 15.87 -5.72 -23.60
N GLY A 85 15.05 -5.46 -24.60
CA GLY A 85 14.12 -4.33 -24.60
C GLY A 85 12.83 -4.63 -23.83
N VAL A 86 12.27 -3.62 -23.17
CA VAL A 86 10.98 -3.70 -22.46
C VAL A 86 10.06 -2.61 -22.99
N SER A 87 8.80 -2.96 -23.23
CA SER A 87 7.74 -2.02 -23.61
C SER A 87 6.56 -2.11 -22.65
N LEU A 88 6.06 -0.97 -22.20
CA LEU A 88 4.76 -0.84 -21.55
C LEU A 88 3.73 -0.51 -22.62
N VAL A 89 2.67 -1.31 -22.66
CA VAL A 89 1.58 -1.18 -23.62
C VAL A 89 0.31 -0.80 -22.86
N ASP A 90 -0.49 0.12 -23.41
CA ASP A 90 -1.79 0.48 -22.83
C ASP A 90 -2.87 -0.58 -23.12
N SER A 91 -4.08 -0.33 -22.63
CA SER A 91 -5.23 -1.23 -22.86
C SER A 91 -5.62 -1.37 -24.33
N ASP A 92 -5.21 -0.43 -25.17
CA ASP A 92 -5.57 -0.38 -26.59
C ASP A 92 -4.48 -1.03 -27.46
N GLY A 93 -3.40 -1.51 -26.84
CA GLY A 93 -2.28 -2.14 -27.54
C GLY A 93 -1.18 -1.15 -27.94
N GLU A 94 -1.27 0.12 -27.53
CA GLU A 94 -0.31 1.16 -27.90
C GLU A 94 0.88 1.19 -26.94
N VAL A 95 2.09 1.29 -27.49
CA VAL A 95 3.31 1.41 -26.68
C VAL A 95 3.38 2.79 -26.03
N ILE A 96 3.23 2.82 -24.71
CA ILE A 96 3.32 4.06 -23.90
C ILE A 96 4.78 4.40 -23.60
N HIS A 97 5.60 3.38 -23.37
CA HIS A 97 7.00 3.55 -23.02
C HIS A 97 7.81 2.36 -23.49
N GLU A 98 9.00 2.61 -24.03
CA GLU A 98 9.92 1.59 -24.51
C GLU A 98 11.33 1.91 -23.99
N MET A 99 12.03 0.88 -23.53
CA MET A 99 13.42 0.95 -23.12
C MET A 99 14.18 -0.15 -23.87
N LYS A 100 15.22 0.22 -24.63
CA LYS A 100 16.01 -0.71 -25.48
C LYS A 100 17.36 -1.08 -24.88
N GLU A 101 17.79 -0.32 -23.87
CA GLU A 101 19.10 -0.47 -23.23
C GLU A 101 18.95 -1.02 -21.80
N PRO A 102 20.01 -1.66 -21.26
CA PRO A 102 20.04 -2.06 -19.85
C PRO A 102 19.72 -0.87 -18.93
N GLY A 103 18.83 -1.10 -17.98
CA GLY A 103 18.34 -0.04 -17.12
C GLY A 103 17.24 -0.47 -16.16
N LEU A 104 16.67 0.54 -15.49
CA LEU A 104 15.59 0.39 -14.55
C LEU A 104 14.28 0.82 -15.21
N PHE A 105 13.31 -0.07 -15.23
CA PHE A 105 11.99 0.16 -15.80
C PHE A 105 10.93 0.21 -14.70
N ILE A 106 10.13 1.27 -14.66
CA ILE A 106 9.03 1.44 -13.70
C ILE A 106 7.72 1.37 -14.48
N TRP A 107 6.97 0.29 -14.32
CA TRP A 107 5.72 0.10 -15.09
C TRP A 107 4.51 0.77 -14.43
N SER A 108 4.57 1.02 -13.13
CA SER A 108 3.49 1.63 -12.35
C SER A 108 4.07 2.60 -11.32
N SER A 109 4.02 3.90 -11.62
CA SER A 109 4.62 4.92 -10.74
C SER A 109 3.99 4.94 -9.35
N TYR A 110 2.66 4.72 -9.26
CA TYR A 110 1.99 4.71 -7.97
C TYR A 110 2.38 3.49 -7.13
N GLU A 111 2.52 2.31 -7.74
CA GLU A 111 3.02 1.11 -7.04
C GLU A 111 4.48 1.29 -6.62
N ALA A 112 5.32 1.90 -7.46
CA ALA A 112 6.72 2.19 -7.11
C ALA A 112 6.85 3.11 -5.90
N HIS A 113 6.04 4.17 -5.84
CA HIS A 113 5.97 5.03 -4.65
C HIS A 113 5.48 4.24 -3.43
N PHE A 114 4.48 3.36 -3.59
CA PHE A 114 3.98 2.56 -2.49
C PHE A 114 5.02 1.53 -1.98
N GLU A 115 5.75 0.87 -2.89
CA GLU A 115 6.84 -0.05 -2.55
C GLU A 115 7.99 0.68 -1.85
N ALA A 116 8.38 1.87 -2.33
CA ALA A 116 9.37 2.72 -1.67
C ALA A 116 8.90 3.13 -0.27
N ALA A 117 7.62 3.47 -0.10
CA ALA A 117 7.04 3.77 1.21
C ALA A 117 7.14 2.57 2.16
N CYS A 118 6.88 1.35 1.67
CA CYS A 118 7.03 0.13 2.46
C CYS A 118 8.48 -0.09 2.91
N ALA A 119 9.44 0.06 1.99
CA ALA A 119 10.86 -0.09 2.31
C ALA A 119 11.31 0.95 3.36
N ALA A 120 10.88 2.21 3.21
CA ALA A 120 11.18 3.27 4.16
C ALA A 120 10.53 3.02 5.53
N ARG A 121 9.30 2.49 5.57
CA ARG A 121 8.65 2.05 6.82
C ARG A 121 9.45 0.96 7.52
N ASP A 122 9.89 -0.05 6.77
CA ASP A 122 10.64 -1.17 7.35
C ASP A 122 11.98 -0.70 7.94
N ARG A 123 12.67 0.23 7.26
CA ARG A 123 13.85 0.92 7.83
C ARG A 123 13.51 1.72 9.08
N ALA A 124 12.39 2.45 9.08
CA ALA A 124 11.97 3.22 10.25
C ALA A 124 11.77 2.36 11.50
N VAL A 125 11.27 1.12 11.32
CA VAL A 125 11.13 0.15 12.40
C VAL A 125 12.48 -0.46 12.79
N SER A 126 13.29 -0.92 11.82
CA SER A 126 14.54 -1.64 12.14
C SER A 126 15.66 -0.76 12.66
N GLU A 127 15.65 0.53 12.32
CA GLU A 127 16.69 1.50 12.66
C GLU A 127 16.21 2.57 13.65
N ASP A 128 14.98 2.43 14.17
CA ASP A 128 14.32 3.45 15.00
C ASP A 128 14.38 4.87 14.35
N SER A 129 14.29 4.92 13.03
CA SER A 129 14.63 6.09 12.21
C SER A 129 13.39 6.92 11.85
N TYR A 130 13.21 8.04 12.54
CA TYR A 130 12.15 9.00 12.21
C TYR A 130 12.27 9.62 10.81
N PRO A 131 13.48 9.97 10.31
CA PRO A 131 13.64 10.40 8.91
C PRO A 131 13.16 9.37 7.89
N ALA A 132 13.43 8.08 8.12
CA ALA A 132 12.91 7.01 7.26
C ALA A 132 11.37 6.94 7.32
N PHE A 133 10.76 7.27 8.46
CA PHE A 133 9.31 7.40 8.54
C PHE A 133 8.77 8.61 7.79
N GLN A 134 9.45 9.75 7.80
CA GLN A 134 9.06 10.91 6.99
C GLN A 134 9.12 10.61 5.48
N GLU A 135 10.15 9.87 5.04
CA GLU A 135 10.24 9.34 3.68
C GLU A 135 9.07 8.40 3.38
N CYS A 136 8.76 7.46 4.27
CA CYS A 136 7.62 6.57 4.18
C CYS A 136 6.31 7.34 3.96
N LEU A 137 6.05 8.40 4.74
CA LEU A 137 4.87 9.24 4.55
C LEU A 137 4.90 9.95 3.19
N SER A 138 6.02 10.54 2.82
CA SER A 138 6.15 11.30 1.58
C SER A 138 5.87 10.41 0.35
N GLN A 139 6.47 9.22 0.32
CA GLN A 139 6.26 8.21 -0.73
C GLN A 139 4.84 7.62 -0.67
N GLY A 140 4.31 7.37 0.53
CA GLY A 140 2.95 6.85 0.72
C GLY A 140 1.89 7.81 0.16
N PHE A 141 1.99 9.10 0.45
CA PHE A 141 1.08 10.09 -0.13
C PHE A 141 1.32 10.30 -1.64
N ALA A 142 2.57 10.29 -2.10
CA ALA A 142 2.89 10.34 -3.53
C ALA A 142 2.27 9.17 -4.31
N SER A 143 2.16 7.98 -3.69
CA SER A 143 1.48 6.83 -4.29
C SER A 143 -0.02 7.10 -4.52
N ILE A 144 -0.73 7.71 -3.57
CA ILE A 144 -2.15 8.01 -3.74
C ILE A 144 -2.34 9.09 -4.82
N GLU A 145 -1.49 10.12 -4.83
CA GLU A 145 -1.50 11.17 -5.85
C GLU A 145 -1.22 10.61 -7.26
N ALA A 146 -0.18 9.79 -7.40
CA ALA A 146 0.17 9.15 -8.67
C ALA A 146 -0.95 8.21 -9.17
N PHE A 147 -1.64 7.52 -8.24
CA PHE A 147 -2.80 6.71 -8.59
C PHE A 147 -3.91 7.59 -9.19
N PHE A 148 -4.29 8.69 -8.53
CA PHE A 148 -5.31 9.59 -9.05
C PHE A 148 -4.92 10.21 -10.40
N ASN A 149 -3.67 10.63 -10.56
CA ASN A 149 -3.19 11.20 -11.83
C ASN A 149 -3.26 10.16 -12.97
N THR A 150 -2.95 8.90 -12.67
CA THR A 150 -3.10 7.80 -13.63
C THR A 150 -4.57 7.61 -14.02
N ARG A 151 -5.48 7.61 -13.03
CA ARG A 151 -6.92 7.44 -13.30
C ARG A 151 -7.55 8.63 -14.01
N ALA A 152 -7.13 9.84 -13.69
CA ALA A 152 -7.56 11.05 -14.39
C ALA A 152 -7.17 11.00 -15.88
N LYS A 153 -5.96 10.55 -16.21
CA LYS A 153 -5.54 10.36 -17.61
C LYS A 153 -6.44 9.36 -18.34
N SER A 154 -6.69 8.19 -17.76
CA SER A 154 -7.59 7.19 -18.36
C SER A 154 -9.03 7.72 -18.51
N TRP A 155 -9.55 8.39 -17.48
CA TRP A 155 -10.89 8.99 -17.51
C TRP A 155 -11.01 10.06 -18.60
N ASN A 156 -10.04 10.96 -18.72
CA ASN A 156 -10.04 12.06 -19.67
C ASN A 156 -9.96 11.58 -21.13
N LYS A 157 -9.35 10.41 -21.38
CA LYS A 157 -9.33 9.76 -22.71
C LYS A 157 -10.76 9.35 -23.13
N GLN A 158 -11.56 8.91 -22.18
CA GLN A 158 -12.94 8.46 -22.41
C GLN A 158 -13.97 9.60 -22.29
N ASN A 159 -13.64 10.67 -21.57
CA ASN A 159 -14.54 11.79 -21.24
C ASN A 159 -13.88 13.14 -21.57
N PRO A 160 -13.68 13.48 -22.86
CA PRO A 160 -12.92 14.67 -23.26
C PRO A 160 -13.58 16.00 -22.83
N GLU A 161 -14.90 16.01 -22.64
CA GLU A 161 -15.66 17.20 -22.23
C GLU A 161 -15.65 17.45 -20.70
N TYR A 162 -15.35 16.43 -19.90
CA TYR A 162 -15.41 16.46 -18.43
C TYR A 162 -14.07 16.09 -17.80
N LYS A 163 -13.03 16.81 -18.20
CA LYS A 163 -11.66 16.50 -17.78
C LYS A 163 -11.44 16.72 -16.28
N LEU A 164 -10.78 15.76 -15.66
CA LEU A 164 -10.17 15.88 -14.34
C LEU A 164 -8.77 16.48 -14.53
N VAL A 165 -8.58 17.72 -14.09
CA VAL A 165 -7.33 18.48 -14.29
C VAL A 165 -6.72 18.81 -12.95
N ASP A 166 -5.46 18.45 -12.77
CA ASP A 166 -4.59 18.93 -11.70
C ASP A 166 -3.33 19.48 -12.36
N SER A 167 -3.14 20.80 -12.28
CA SER A 167 -2.07 21.52 -12.96
C SER A 167 -1.52 22.62 -12.05
N GLY A 168 -0.37 23.22 -12.42
CA GLY A 168 0.20 24.33 -11.65
C GLY A 168 -0.75 25.53 -11.50
N THR A 169 -1.61 25.78 -12.50
CA THR A 169 -2.60 26.86 -12.50
C THR A 169 -3.94 26.47 -11.86
N GLN A 170 -4.24 25.17 -11.78
CA GLN A 170 -5.45 24.61 -11.17
C GLN A 170 -5.05 23.40 -10.35
N LYS A 171 -4.47 23.65 -9.18
CA LYS A 171 -4.01 22.60 -8.28
C LYS A 171 -5.20 22.07 -7.50
N VAL A 172 -5.38 20.75 -7.52
CA VAL A 172 -6.45 20.07 -6.77
C VAL A 172 -5.82 19.36 -5.59
N SER A 173 -6.34 19.59 -4.37
CA SER A 173 -5.81 18.91 -3.19
C SER A 173 -6.14 17.41 -3.24
N LEU A 174 -5.38 16.58 -2.51
CA LEU A 174 -5.65 15.15 -2.46
C LEU A 174 -7.06 14.86 -1.92
N GLU A 175 -7.50 15.60 -0.91
CA GLU A 175 -8.84 15.50 -0.36
C GLU A 175 -9.93 15.84 -1.39
N ASP A 176 -9.72 16.88 -2.19
CA ASP A 176 -10.65 17.24 -3.27
C ASP A 176 -10.65 16.18 -4.38
N LYS A 177 -9.50 15.57 -4.70
CA LYS A 177 -9.48 14.41 -5.62
C LYS A 177 -10.31 13.26 -5.05
N ILE A 178 -10.23 12.99 -3.75
CA ILE A 178 -11.04 11.96 -3.09
C ILE A 178 -12.54 12.33 -3.12
N ASP A 179 -12.90 13.58 -2.90
CA ASP A 179 -14.30 14.01 -2.84
C ASP A 179 -14.95 14.21 -4.20
N GLU A 180 -14.20 14.67 -5.19
CA GLU A 180 -14.74 15.06 -6.48
C GLU A 180 -14.42 14.05 -7.58
N TRP A 181 -13.21 13.48 -7.61
CA TRP A 181 -12.80 12.61 -8.70
C TRP A 181 -13.30 11.19 -8.49
N VAL A 182 -13.26 10.67 -7.25
CA VAL A 182 -13.76 9.31 -6.95
C VAL A 182 -15.22 9.15 -7.36
N PRO A 183 -16.17 10.05 -7.01
CA PRO A 183 -17.56 9.88 -7.42
C PRO A 183 -17.76 10.01 -8.93
N LYS A 184 -16.98 10.87 -9.61
CA LYS A 184 -17.04 10.96 -11.07
C LYS A 184 -16.59 9.65 -11.72
N ILE A 185 -15.44 9.11 -11.31
CA ILE A 185 -14.84 7.91 -11.91
C ILE A 185 -15.64 6.65 -11.58
N SER A 186 -16.17 6.53 -10.36
CA SER A 186 -16.93 5.34 -9.92
C SER A 186 -18.42 5.36 -10.28
N GLY A 187 -18.95 6.43 -10.90
CA GLY A 187 -20.38 6.55 -11.17
C GLY A 187 -21.22 6.83 -9.92
N GLY A 188 -20.69 7.58 -8.96
CA GLY A 188 -21.39 8.07 -7.76
C GLY A 188 -20.92 7.47 -6.44
N GLY A 189 -19.99 6.51 -6.46
CA GLY A 189 -19.39 5.92 -5.27
C GLY A 189 -18.60 6.93 -4.45
N LYS A 190 -18.62 6.78 -3.12
CA LYS A 190 -17.90 7.68 -2.19
C LYS A 190 -17.09 6.88 -1.18
N ILE A 191 -15.94 7.44 -0.79
CA ILE A 191 -15.15 6.91 0.33
C ILE A 191 -15.88 7.24 1.64
N ASP A 192 -16.00 6.26 2.53
CA ASP A 192 -16.47 6.50 3.90
C ASP A 192 -15.41 7.26 4.70
N LYS A 193 -15.78 8.47 5.15
CA LYS A 193 -14.93 9.39 5.91
C LYS A 193 -15.21 9.40 7.40
N THR A 194 -16.07 8.51 7.90
CA THR A 194 -16.48 8.48 9.32
C THR A 194 -15.62 7.56 10.19
N GLY A 195 -14.87 6.65 9.59
CA GLY A 195 -14.11 5.61 10.30
C GLY A 195 -12.63 5.91 10.56
N GLN A 196 -11.98 4.92 11.20
CA GLN A 196 -10.55 4.97 11.56
C GLN A 196 -9.63 5.22 10.36
N VAL A 197 -9.94 4.64 9.20
CA VAL A 197 -9.16 4.81 7.95
C VAL A 197 -8.98 6.29 7.61
N TRP A 198 -10.05 7.07 7.66
CA TRP A 198 -9.99 8.50 7.34
C TRP A 198 -9.30 9.32 8.44
N ASN A 199 -9.48 8.94 9.70
CA ASN A 199 -8.81 9.61 10.81
C ASN A 199 -7.29 9.38 10.80
N ASP A 200 -6.84 8.17 10.48
CA ASP A 200 -5.43 7.84 10.30
C ASP A 200 -4.84 8.58 9.09
N PHE A 201 -5.57 8.64 7.97
CA PHE A 201 -5.18 9.43 6.81
C PHE A 201 -4.93 10.90 7.18
N LYS A 202 -5.88 11.57 7.84
CA LYS A 202 -5.74 12.97 8.28
C LYS A 202 -4.58 13.15 9.26
N THR A 203 -4.42 12.20 10.19
CA THR A 203 -3.34 12.24 11.19
C THR A 203 -1.97 12.17 10.51
N LEU A 204 -1.78 11.19 9.62
CA LEU A 204 -0.52 11.04 8.88
C LEU A 204 -0.27 12.20 7.93
N LYS A 205 -1.31 12.75 7.31
CA LYS A 205 -1.19 13.93 6.45
C LYS A 205 -0.66 15.11 7.26
N LYS A 206 -1.23 15.34 8.44
CA LYS A 206 -0.76 16.40 9.33
C LYS A 206 0.70 16.19 9.74
N VAL A 207 1.09 14.96 10.13
CA VAL A 207 2.49 14.64 10.47
C VAL A 207 3.42 14.91 9.30
N ARG A 208 3.05 14.48 8.09
CA ARG A 208 3.82 14.76 6.86
C ARG A 208 3.96 16.27 6.63
N ASP A 209 2.86 17.00 6.67
CA ASP A 209 2.83 18.42 6.36
C ASP A 209 3.65 19.24 7.38
N ASP A 210 3.46 18.96 8.68
CA ASP A 210 4.13 19.69 9.76
C ASP A 210 5.61 19.32 9.93
N ASN A 211 6.00 18.06 9.65
CA ASN A 211 7.35 17.57 9.99
C ASN A 211 8.23 17.30 8.76
N ALA A 212 7.67 16.89 7.63
CA ALA A 212 8.45 16.50 6.44
C ALA A 212 8.48 17.58 5.35
N ILE A 213 7.35 18.27 5.12
CA ILE A 213 7.22 19.23 4.00
C ILE A 213 7.45 20.67 4.46
N HIS A 214 6.88 21.06 5.60
CA HIS A 214 6.97 22.42 6.13
C HIS A 214 7.40 22.41 7.60
N PRO A 215 8.66 22.01 7.91
CA PRO A 215 9.15 21.96 9.28
C PRO A 215 9.08 23.35 9.93
N LYS A 216 8.15 23.52 10.89
CA LYS A 216 7.89 24.82 11.56
C LYS A 216 8.84 25.10 12.72
N LEU A 217 9.42 24.06 13.31
CA LEU A 217 10.25 24.13 14.50
C LEU A 217 11.68 23.67 14.20
N PRO A 218 12.69 24.22 14.89
CA PRO A 218 14.10 23.83 14.70
C PRO A 218 14.40 22.39 15.17
N GLY A 219 13.49 21.77 15.92
CA GLY A 219 13.54 20.37 16.30
C GLY A 219 12.20 19.90 16.84
N HIS A 220 11.98 18.58 16.82
CA HIS A 220 10.88 17.95 17.51
C HIS A 220 11.37 16.65 18.17
N GLY A 221 10.71 16.24 19.26
CA GLY A 221 10.83 14.91 19.84
C GLY A 221 9.58 14.08 19.58
N ILE A 222 9.69 12.76 19.63
CA ILE A 222 8.56 11.83 19.61
C ILE A 222 8.86 10.67 20.56
N SER A 223 7.87 10.22 21.33
CA SER A 223 8.03 9.03 22.16
C SER A 223 8.01 7.77 21.27
N TYR A 224 8.72 6.70 21.66
CA TYR A 224 8.64 5.42 20.94
C TYR A 224 7.21 4.90 20.79
N LYS A 225 6.36 5.15 21.79
CA LYS A 225 4.94 4.77 21.75
C LYS A 225 4.19 5.52 20.66
N ASP A 226 4.36 6.84 20.59
CA ASP A 226 3.72 7.66 19.56
C ASP A 226 4.29 7.33 18.18
N PHE A 227 5.58 7.02 18.10
CA PHE A 227 6.22 6.61 16.86
C PHE A 227 5.66 5.28 16.34
N ALA A 228 5.54 4.26 17.20
CA ALA A 228 4.88 3.00 16.86
C ALA A 228 3.42 3.21 16.41
N ASN A 229 2.67 4.07 17.10
CA ASN A 229 1.30 4.41 16.73
C ASN A 229 1.21 5.06 15.35
N GLN A 230 2.11 6.00 15.02
CA GLN A 230 2.16 6.65 13.72
C GLN A 230 2.54 5.66 12.60
N ILE A 231 3.49 4.74 12.85
CA ILE A 231 3.81 3.67 11.90
C ILE A 231 2.61 2.74 11.68
N ASN A 232 1.91 2.35 12.75
CA ASN A 232 0.73 1.49 12.66
C ASN A 232 -0.42 2.16 11.90
N ALA A 233 -0.59 3.48 12.03
CA ALA A 233 -1.58 4.23 11.29
C ALA A 233 -1.34 4.17 9.76
N PHE A 234 -0.11 3.94 9.28
CA PHE A 234 0.19 3.79 7.83
C PHE A 234 -0.68 2.70 7.17
N ARG A 235 -0.87 1.58 7.88
CA ARG A 235 -1.67 0.45 7.42
C ARG A 235 -3.10 0.85 7.06
N LEU A 236 -3.72 1.70 7.86
CA LEU A 236 -5.10 2.12 7.65
C LEU A 236 -5.17 3.42 6.83
N GLY A 237 -4.45 4.45 7.24
CA GLY A 237 -4.52 5.78 6.65
C GLY A 237 -4.01 5.87 5.21
N ILE A 238 -3.07 5.00 4.81
CA ILE A 238 -2.52 5.00 3.45
C ILE A 238 -2.89 3.71 2.72
N ALA A 239 -2.50 2.55 3.25
CA ALA A 239 -2.70 1.29 2.53
C ALA A 239 -4.18 0.90 2.40
N GLN A 240 -4.95 0.90 3.50
CA GLN A 240 -6.39 0.59 3.44
C GLN A 240 -7.18 1.65 2.66
N LEU A 241 -6.84 2.93 2.79
CA LEU A 241 -7.46 3.99 2.00
C LEU A 241 -7.25 3.74 0.49
N LEU A 242 -6.01 3.51 0.06
CA LEU A 242 -5.70 3.22 -1.35
C LEU A 242 -6.39 1.93 -1.82
N GLY A 243 -6.38 0.87 -1.02
CA GLY A 243 -7.11 -0.36 -1.31
C GLY A 243 -8.63 -0.15 -1.44
N ASN A 244 -9.23 0.70 -0.60
CA ASN A 244 -10.65 1.07 -0.70
C ASN A 244 -10.94 1.85 -1.99
N ILE A 245 -10.07 2.78 -2.38
CA ILE A 245 -10.21 3.52 -3.64
C ILE A 245 -10.15 2.55 -4.82
N HIS A 246 -9.17 1.65 -4.88
CA HIS A 246 -9.11 0.61 -5.92
C HIS A 246 -10.42 -0.17 -6.04
N ARG A 247 -10.92 -0.69 -4.91
CA ARG A 247 -12.17 -1.46 -4.87
C ARG A 247 -13.38 -0.64 -5.34
N LEU A 248 -13.46 0.62 -4.91
CA LEU A 248 -14.57 1.51 -5.28
C LEU A 248 -14.56 1.87 -6.77
N LEU A 249 -13.38 1.95 -7.39
CA LEU A 249 -13.22 2.18 -8.82
C LEU A 249 -13.32 0.88 -9.66
N GLY A 250 -13.55 -0.28 -9.03
CA GLY A 250 -13.60 -1.57 -9.73
C GLY A 250 -12.24 -2.04 -10.27
N ILE A 251 -11.15 -1.60 -9.65
CA ILE A 251 -9.77 -1.90 -10.10
C ILE A 251 -9.14 -2.91 -9.14
N ALA A 252 -8.44 -3.90 -9.70
CA ALA A 252 -7.70 -4.86 -8.89
C ALA A 252 -6.65 -4.16 -8.01
N VAL A 253 -6.53 -4.59 -6.76
CA VAL A 253 -5.62 -4.08 -5.75
C VAL A 253 -4.26 -4.78 -5.89
N PRO A 254 -3.16 -4.05 -6.01
CA PRO A 254 -1.82 -4.62 -5.94
C PRO A 254 -1.61 -5.46 -4.68
N GLY A 255 -1.03 -6.66 -4.85
CA GLY A 255 -0.77 -7.58 -3.75
C GLY A 255 0.05 -6.96 -2.61
N VAL A 256 0.99 -6.07 -2.93
CA VAL A 256 1.77 -5.33 -1.93
C VAL A 256 0.89 -4.44 -1.03
N ILE A 257 -0.14 -3.79 -1.57
CA ILE A 257 -1.09 -2.98 -0.79
C ILE A 257 -1.89 -3.88 0.15
N ILE A 258 -2.39 -5.01 -0.35
CA ILE A 258 -3.12 -6.00 0.46
C ILE A 258 -2.23 -6.52 1.60
N ASN A 259 -0.97 -6.85 1.32
CA ASN A 259 -0.03 -7.31 2.34
C ASN A 259 0.15 -6.29 3.46
N VAL A 260 0.27 -5.01 3.13
CA VAL A 260 0.41 -3.96 4.14
C VAL A 260 -0.85 -3.79 4.97
N ILE A 261 -2.05 -3.84 4.35
CA ILE A 261 -3.34 -3.79 5.06
C ILE A 261 -3.43 -4.82 6.19
N TYR A 262 -2.79 -5.98 6.02
CA TYR A 262 -2.77 -7.06 6.99
C TYR A 262 -1.40 -7.25 7.67
N MET A 263 -0.53 -6.25 7.67
CA MET A 263 0.74 -6.34 8.35
C MET A 263 0.54 -6.34 9.89
N PRO A 264 1.36 -7.08 10.66
CA PRO A 264 1.36 -6.98 12.13
C PRO A 264 1.61 -5.55 12.61
N ASP A 265 1.08 -5.25 13.80
CA ASP A 265 1.37 -3.97 14.44
C ASP A 265 2.84 -3.93 14.89
N VAL A 266 3.42 -2.74 14.88
CA VAL A 266 4.67 -2.38 15.54
C VAL A 266 4.42 -2.14 17.02
N GLU A 267 5.28 -2.67 17.88
CA GLU A 267 5.28 -2.48 19.32
C GLU A 267 6.63 -1.96 19.82
N VAL A 268 6.61 -1.36 21.01
CA VAL A 268 7.82 -0.88 21.70
C VAL A 268 8.30 -1.98 22.63
N ILE A 269 9.54 -2.40 22.47
CA ILE A 269 10.16 -3.43 23.29
C ILE A 269 11.24 -2.81 24.16
N ARG A 270 11.22 -3.14 25.45
CA ARG A 270 12.30 -2.83 26.37
C ARG A 270 13.39 -3.88 26.21
N LEU A 271 14.56 -3.46 25.79
CA LEU A 271 15.76 -4.28 25.84
C LEU A 271 16.21 -4.26 27.30
N SER A 272 15.88 -5.31 28.05
CA SER A 272 16.60 -5.57 29.30
C SER A 272 18.04 -5.89 28.93
N ASP A 273 19.01 -5.30 29.64
CA ASP A 273 20.40 -5.77 29.57
C ASP A 273 20.36 -7.28 29.77
N ASN A 274 20.56 -8.05 28.69
CA ASN A 274 20.88 -9.47 28.78
C ASN A 274 22.26 -9.53 29.40
N GLY A 275 22.32 -9.27 30.71
CA GLY A 275 23.42 -9.65 31.56
C GLY A 275 23.66 -11.10 31.24
N HIS A 276 24.87 -11.36 30.74
CA HIS A 276 25.40 -12.69 30.53
C HIS A 276 25.03 -13.54 31.75
N SER A 277 24.01 -14.38 31.58
CA SER A 277 23.89 -15.59 32.36
C SER A 277 25.06 -16.45 31.90
N LYS A 278 25.92 -16.71 32.88
CA LYS A 278 27.12 -17.54 32.78
C LYS A 278 26.84 -18.88 32.11
#